data_AF-A0A6G6K392-F1
#
_entry.id   AF-A0A6G6K392-F1
#
_cell.length_a   1.000
_cell.length_b   1.000
_cell.length_c   1.000
_cell.angle_alpha   90.00
_cell.angle_beta   90.00
_cell.angle_gamma   90.00
#
_symmetry.space_group_name_H-M   'P 1'
#
loop_
_entity.id
_entity.type
_entity.pdbx_description
1 polymer ?
#
loop_
_entity_poly.entity_id
_entity_poly.type
_entity_poly.pdbx_seq_one_letter_code
_entity_poly.pdbx_strand_id
1 'polypeptide(L)' 'MNDIRKVLDSILKESGVDESELVSVSMTKVKTEDKWVCAVQTLDMIDSDPSFIRVDVDKDGAKAIPML' A
#
# COMPACT_ATOMS: atom_id res chain seq x y z
N MET A 1 15.76 -0.04 -10.92
CA MET A 1 14.55 -0.43 -10.18
C MET A 1 14.13 0.77 -9.35
N ASN A 2 12.94 1.32 -9.58
CA ASN A 2 12.37 2.26 -8.62
C ASN A 2 12.24 1.53 -7.29
N ASP A 3 12.69 2.18 -6.22
CA ASP A 3 12.61 1.61 -4.88
C ASP A 3 11.13 1.49 -4.51
N ILE A 4 10.63 0.26 -4.54
CA ILE A 4 9.23 -0.08 -4.35
C ILE A 4 8.68 0.46 -3.02
N ARG A 5 9.55 0.57 -2.02
CA ARG A 5 9.24 1.14 -0.71
C ARG A 5 8.95 2.64 -0.83
N LYS A 6 9.81 3.40 -1.51
CA LYS A 6 9.62 4.84 -1.72
C LYS A 6 8.35 5.17 -2.50
N VAL A 7 8.02 4.31 -3.47
CA VAL A 7 6.78 4.43 -4.26
C VAL A 7 5.56 4.22 -3.37
N LEU A 8 5.59 3.21 -2.50
CA LEU A 8 4.55 2.95 -1.51
C LEU A 8 4.40 4.12 -0.53
N ASP A 9 5.49 4.61 0.05
CA ASP A 9 5.48 5.71 1.03
C ASP A 9 4.91 7.01 0.42
N SER A 10 5.24 7.28 -0.85
CA SER A 10 4.69 8.43 -1.59
C SER A 10 3.17 8.32 -1.75
N ILE A 11 2.67 7.12 -2.08
CA ILE A 11 1.23 6.86 -2.26
C ILE A 11 0.46 6.91 -0.96
N LEU A 12 1.01 6.36 0.12
CA LEU A 12 0.38 6.42 1.44
C LEU A 12 0.22 7.87 1.87
N LYS A 13 1.27 8.67 1.69
CA LYS A 13 1.24 10.11 1.95
C LYS A 13 0.24 10.86 1.06
N GLU A 14 0.17 10.56 -0.23
CA GLU A 14 -0.84 11.14 -1.15
C GLU A 14 -2.28 10.73 -0.77
N SER A 15 -2.44 9.54 -0.20
CA SER A 15 -3.72 9.00 0.28
C SER A 15 -4.10 9.51 1.68
N GLY A 16 -3.24 10.34 2.30
CA GLY A 16 -3.46 10.90 3.63
C GLY A 16 -3.19 9.94 4.79
N VAL A 17 -2.54 8.80 4.53
CA VAL A 17 -2.13 7.84 5.56
C VAL A 17 -0.77 8.24 6.12
N ASP A 18 -0.71 8.45 7.43
CA ASP A 18 0.55 8.74 8.12
C ASP A 18 1.31 7.43 8.39
N GLU A 19 2.65 7.46 8.32
CA GLU A 19 3.48 6.29 8.64
C GLU A 19 3.25 5.80 10.08
N SER A 20 2.93 6.71 11.00
CA SER A 20 2.60 6.40 12.40
C SER A 20 1.31 5.59 12.55
N GLU A 21 0.44 5.58 11.53
CA GLU A 21 -0.77 4.78 11.50
C GLU A 21 -0.52 3.38 10.95
N LEU A 22 0.66 3.08 10.41
CA LEU A 22 0.94 1.77 9.80
C LEU A 22 1.15 0.67 10.86
N VAL A 23 0.25 -0.30 10.91
CA VAL A 23 0.37 -1.51 11.75
C VAL A 23 1.23 -2.55 11.06
N SER A 24 0.93 -2.82 9.79
CA SER A 24 1.64 -3.83 9.03
C SER A 24 1.67 -3.50 7.54
N VAL A 25 2.77 -3.88 6.89
CA VAL A 25 2.97 -3.72 5.45
C VAL A 25 3.47 -5.03 4.89
N SER A 26 2.69 -5.66 4.03
CA SER A 26 3.06 -6.87 3.30
C SER A 26 3.21 -6.57 1.82
N MET A 27 4.30 -7.02 1.20
CA MET A 27 4.58 -6.76 -0.21
C MET A 27 4.77 -8.07 -0.96
N THR A 28 3.97 -8.30 -2.00
CA THR A 28 4.03 -9.52 -2.81
C THR A 28 4.24 -9.17 -4.28
N LYS A 29 5.28 -9.72 -4.91
CA LYS A 29 5.49 -9.57 -6.36
C LYS A 29 4.64 -10.59 -7.12
N VAL A 30 3.71 -10.10 -7.92
CA VAL A 30 2.92 -10.91 -8.87
C VAL A 30 3.74 -11.06 -10.16
N LYS A 31 4.46 -12.18 -10.27
CA LYS A 31 5.39 -12.45 -11.39
C LYS A 31 4.72 -12.46 -12.76
N THR A 32 3.45 -12.85 -12.83
CA THR A 32 2.69 -12.96 -14.09
C THR A 32 2.33 -11.62 -14.70
N GLU A 33 2.28 -10.55 -13.90
CA GLU A 33 1.85 -9.22 -14.34
C GLU A 33 2.98 -8.17 -14.23
N ASP A 34 4.17 -8.59 -13.78
CA ASP A 34 5.26 -7.69 -13.34
C ASP A 34 4.78 -6.58 -12.40
N LYS A 35 3.85 -6.93 -11.51
CA LYS A 35 3.25 -6.01 -10.54
C LYS A 35 3.68 -6.32 -9.12
N TRP A 36 3.68 -5.30 -8.27
CA TRP A 36 3.72 -5.49 -6.83
C TRP A 36 2.36 -5.17 -6.24
N VAL A 37 1.92 -6.06 -5.35
CA VAL A 37 0.73 -5.87 -4.52
C VAL A 37 1.23 -5.59 -3.12
N CYS A 38 0.96 -4.40 -2.61
CA CYS A 38 1.23 -4.04 -1.23
C CYS A 38 -0.09 -4.08 -0.46
N ALA A 39 -0.17 -4.86 0.60
CA ALA A 39 -1.26 -4.81 1.56
C ALA A 39 -0.78 -4.01 2.78
N VAL A 40 -1.45 -2.89 3.03
CA VAL A 40 -1.13 -1.99 4.13
C VAL A 40 -2.29 -2.00 5.11
N GLN A 41 -1.97 -2.30 6.37
CA GLN A 41 -2.88 -2.24 7.50
C GLN A 41 -2.61 -0.95 8.27
N THR A 42 -3.63 -0.10 8.40
CA THR A 42 -3.56 1.14 9.17
C THR A 42 -4.29 1.03 10.51
N LEU A 43 -3.97 1.92 11.45
CA LEU A 43 -4.52 2.05 12.80
C LEU A 43 -5.89 2.72 12.83
N ASP A 44 -6.55 2.88 11.69
CA ASP A 44 -7.78 3.64 11.66
C ASP A 44 -8.91 2.85 12.34
N MET A 45 -9.41 3.45 13.42
CA MET A 45 -10.51 3.08 14.30
C MET A 45 -10.25 2.02 15.39
N ILE A 46 -10.13 2.54 16.61
CA ILE A 46 -10.29 1.93 17.94
C ILE A 46 -11.52 1.00 18.08
N ASP A 47 -12.39 0.87 17.07
CA ASP A 47 -13.62 0.06 17.11
C ASP A 47 -14.00 -0.62 15.77
N SER A 48 -13.16 -0.62 14.73
CA SER A 48 -13.55 -1.24 13.44
C SER A 48 -12.37 -1.88 12.73
N ASP A 49 -12.66 -2.96 12.01
CA ASP A 49 -11.69 -3.87 11.40
C ASP A 49 -10.52 -3.18 10.68
N PRO A 50 -9.32 -3.79 10.68
CA PRO A 50 -8.17 -3.23 9.99
C PRO A 50 -8.50 -2.88 8.53
N SER A 51 -8.32 -1.61 8.18
CA SER A 51 -8.44 -1.15 6.80
C SER A 51 -7.26 -1.64 5.99
N PHE A 52 -7.54 -2.30 4.85
CA PHE A 52 -6.52 -2.80 3.94
C PHE A 52 -6.45 -1.92 2.69
N ILE A 53 -5.28 -1.34 2.45
CA ILE A 53 -5.00 -0.65 1.18
C ILE A 53 -4.20 -1.61 0.32
N ARG A 54 -4.68 -1.86 -0.90
CA ARG A 54 -3.93 -2.54 -1.94
C ARG A 54 -3.22 -1.51 -2.81
N VAL A 55 -1.90 -1.57 -2.89
CA VAL A 55 -1.14 -0.75 -3.84
C VAL A 55 -0.62 -1.62 -4.97
N ASP A 56 -1.07 -1.33 -6.18
CA ASP A 56 -0.56 -1.95 -7.41
C ASP A 56 0.56 -1.07 -7.96
N VAL A 57 1.78 -1.61 -8.04
CA VAL A 57 2.93 -0.94 -8.69
C VAL A 57 3.23 -1.63 -10.02
N ASP A 58 3.25 -0.88 -11.11
CA ASP A 58 3.60 -1.34 -12.46
C ASP A 58 4.72 -0.47 -13.08
N LYS A 59 4.97 -0.66 -14.38
CA LYS A 59 6.00 0.09 -15.13
C LYS A 59 5.65 1.57 -15.34
N ASP A 60 4.37 1.92 -15.25
CA ASP A 60 3.82 3.25 -15.54
C ASP A 60 3.64 4.08 -14.25
N GLY A 61 3.68 3.42 -13.08
CA GLY A 61 3.67 4.07 -11.78
C GLY A 61 3.13 3.16 -10.70
N ALA A 62 2.47 3.74 -9.70
CA ALA A 62 1.77 2.97 -8.70
C ALA A 62 0.44 3.61 -8.32
N LYS A 63 -0.49 2.79 -7.86
CA LYS A 63 -1.86 3.19 -7.57
C LYS A 63 -2.36 2.53 -6.29
N ALA A 64 -2.84 3.34 -5.35
CA ALA A 64 -3.60 2.85 -4.20
C ALA A 64 -5.03 2.49 -4.62
N ILE A 65 -5.50 1.35 -4.13
CA ILE A 65 -6.83 0.79 -4.28
C ILE A 65 -7.31 0.47 -2.86
N PRO A 66 -8.26 1.24 -2.30
CA PRO A 66 -8.89 0.92 -1.03
C PRO A 66 -9.59 -0.44 -1.14
N MET A 67 -9.41 -1.33 -0.16
CA MET A 67 -10.19 -2.56 -0.07
C MET A 67 -11.24 -2.39 1.04
N LEU A 68 -12.50 -2.64 0.69
CA LEU A 68 -13.65 -2.66 1.60
C LEU A 68 -13.68 -3.97 2.40
#